data_AF-A0A239K6M8-F1
#
_entry.id   AF-A0A239K6M8-F1
#
_cell.length_a   1.000
_cell.length_b   1.000
_cell.length_c   1.000
_cell.angle_alpha   90.00
_cell.angle_beta   90.00
_cell.angle_gamma   90.00
#
_symmetry.space_group_name_H-M   'P 1'
#
loop_
_entity.id
_entity.type
_entity.pdbx_description
1 polymer ?
#
loop_
_entity_poly.entity_id
_entity_poly.type
_entity_poly.pdbx_seq_one_letter_code
_entity_poly.pdbx_strand_id
1 'polypeptide(L)'
;MRRQLDREARALLTVLVAALKDVVPDDPRTFITYSQAHVRLGIRVIMGHPGRSLQEQGLNSLAQWAHESDVPAITGLIVRDAERDPGQGYFKLYGKRELSDIPWWLGEIRRSKGFDWSSYLQETQPEIESKKRIPPAPPITVASLAQPDSRFFLKSEYGPLSTDWPVVAFSSRSVGDRIQANFRPDRDFIVYTGTGDKKTADPSHRSRLLSIMRIDTTQIQATSELIPEESWAWASGRYPGQWENCFRADAGWNFLSLPYSRETLPVTYPKIGLHRGDVLEITSPELGGLLNQRLVPLVLQPVKEQQDASPATTLPPDLLSEARRIASLIFARVSISGETVSRTAPERTAPDDLVPNIHHLLQADPLLCYLCGGAMQIRPTNRLFQPSPDRIDSALGDYGPDNLRLAHLACNLGKNAASVDEFQESLEMMRQLPQ
;
A
#
# COMPACT_ATOMS: atom_id res chain seq x y z
N MET A 1 18.28 35.76 -14.01
CA MET A 1 18.94 35.35 -12.75
C MET A 1 19.13 33.84 -12.81
N ARG A 2 20.37 33.32 -12.74
CA ARG A 2 20.59 31.87 -12.69
C ARG A 2 20.06 31.34 -11.37
N ARG A 3 19.18 30.35 -11.41
CA ARG A 3 18.64 29.70 -10.21
C ARG A 3 19.80 28.98 -9.51
N GLN A 4 19.94 29.20 -8.21
CA GLN A 4 20.98 28.52 -7.43
C GLN A 4 20.50 27.10 -7.09
N LEU A 5 21.42 26.13 -7.16
CA LEU A 5 21.18 24.76 -6.72
C LEU A 5 20.88 24.75 -5.21
N ASP A 6 19.71 24.23 -4.83
CA ASP A 6 19.40 23.97 -3.43
C ASP A 6 20.27 22.83 -2.85
N ARG A 7 20.20 22.66 -1.53
CA ARG A 7 21.09 21.76 -0.78
C ARG A 7 20.83 20.29 -1.16
N GLU A 8 19.57 19.91 -1.29
CA GLU A 8 19.10 18.57 -1.61
C GLU A 8 19.54 18.17 -3.04
N ALA A 9 19.29 19.04 -4.01
CA ALA A 9 19.71 18.87 -5.40
C ALA A 9 21.24 18.81 -5.53
N ARG A 10 21.99 19.57 -4.71
CA ARG A 10 23.46 19.51 -4.68
C ARG A 10 24.00 18.22 -4.06
N ALA A 11 23.36 17.74 -2.99
CA ALA A 11 23.70 16.45 -2.41
C ALA A 11 23.48 15.32 -3.44
N LEU A 12 22.34 15.35 -4.14
CA LEU A 12 22.06 14.43 -5.24
C LEU A 12 23.08 14.56 -6.36
N LEU A 13 23.41 15.77 -6.80
CA LEU A 13 24.44 16.01 -7.81
C LEU A 13 25.78 15.39 -7.41
N THR A 14 26.19 15.54 -6.15
CA THR A 14 27.43 14.96 -5.61
C THR A 14 27.43 13.43 -5.75
N VAL A 15 26.31 12.78 -5.43
CA VAL A 15 26.15 11.33 -5.59
C VAL A 15 26.22 10.90 -7.05
N LEU A 16 25.59 11.64 -7.96
CA LEU A 16 25.60 11.33 -9.39
C LEU A 16 27.00 11.52 -10.01
N VAL A 17 27.70 12.60 -9.65
CA VAL A 17 29.07 12.84 -10.13
C VAL A 17 30.02 11.76 -9.64
N ALA A 18 29.87 11.30 -8.39
CA ALA A 18 30.64 10.16 -7.89
C ALA A 18 30.33 8.87 -8.68
N ALA A 19 29.06 8.63 -9.03
CA ALA A 19 28.64 7.46 -9.79
C ALA A 19 29.15 7.44 -11.24
N LEU A 20 29.39 8.60 -11.86
CA LEU A 20 29.88 8.69 -13.25
C LEU A 20 31.22 7.99 -13.49
N LYS A 21 32.04 7.80 -12.44
CA LYS A 21 33.33 7.11 -12.52
C LYS A 21 33.16 5.66 -13.01
N ASP A 22 32.13 4.98 -12.51
CA ASP A 22 31.90 3.55 -12.75
C ASP A 22 30.92 3.29 -13.90
N VAL A 23 30.28 4.34 -14.41
CA VAL A 23 29.25 4.25 -15.45
C VAL A 23 29.86 4.12 -16.84
N VAL A 24 29.35 3.19 -17.64
CA VAL A 24 29.59 3.09 -19.08
C VAL A 24 28.42 3.79 -19.80
N PRO A 25 28.62 4.96 -20.43
CA PRO A 25 27.51 5.79 -20.93
C PRO A 25 26.57 5.13 -21.93
N ASP A 26 27.03 4.11 -22.64
CA ASP A 26 26.25 3.37 -23.63
C ASP A 26 25.58 2.10 -23.06
N ASP A 27 25.75 1.84 -21.76
CA ASP A 27 25.18 0.69 -21.07
C ASP A 27 24.37 1.12 -19.86
N PRO A 28 23.04 1.32 -20.00
CA PRO A 28 22.14 1.68 -18.90
C PRO A 28 22.13 0.69 -17.73
N ARG A 29 22.64 -0.54 -17.91
CA ARG A 29 22.78 -1.51 -16.82
C ARG A 29 23.88 -1.12 -15.83
N THR A 30 24.73 -0.16 -16.17
CA THR A 30 25.73 0.41 -15.27
C THR A 30 25.19 1.63 -14.50
N PHE A 31 23.99 2.10 -14.82
CA PHE A 31 23.39 3.29 -14.22
C PHE A 31 22.77 2.95 -12.87
N ILE A 32 22.66 3.96 -12.01
CA ILE A 32 22.13 3.78 -10.67
C ILE A 32 20.61 3.83 -10.68
N THR A 33 19.96 3.11 -9.78
CA THR A 33 18.51 3.13 -9.66
C THR A 33 18.03 4.14 -8.62
N TYR A 34 16.73 4.46 -8.64
CA TYR A 34 16.14 5.36 -7.63
C TYR A 34 16.41 4.88 -6.20
N SER A 35 16.32 3.58 -5.94
CA SER A 35 16.61 2.97 -4.65
C SER A 35 18.09 3.11 -4.28
N GLN A 36 19.01 2.89 -5.22
CA GLN A 36 20.44 3.07 -5.01
C GLN A 36 20.82 4.53 -4.75
N ALA A 37 20.14 5.49 -5.39
CA ALA A 37 20.34 6.91 -5.14
C ALA A 37 19.98 7.29 -3.69
N HIS A 38 18.86 6.80 -3.17
CA HIS A 38 18.47 6.98 -1.75
C HIS A 38 19.53 6.42 -0.79
N VAL A 39 19.99 5.19 -1.04
CA VAL A 39 21.03 4.55 -0.20
C VAL A 39 22.31 5.38 -0.18
N ARG A 40 22.77 5.85 -1.35
CA ARG A 40 24.00 6.67 -1.46
C ARG A 40 23.86 8.05 -0.83
N LEU A 41 22.66 8.63 -0.86
CA LEU A 41 22.37 9.91 -0.22
C LEU A 41 22.22 9.78 1.30
N GLY A 42 22.00 8.57 1.82
CA GLY A 42 21.68 8.36 3.23
C GLY A 42 20.36 9.02 3.63
N ILE A 43 19.48 9.29 2.66
CA ILE A 43 18.14 9.86 2.88
C ILE A 43 17.10 8.75 2.83
N ARG A 44 16.01 8.95 3.56
CA ARG A 44 14.93 7.97 3.65
C ARG A 44 13.96 8.18 2.50
N VAL A 45 13.32 7.10 2.06
CA VAL A 45 12.18 7.24 1.15
C VAL A 45 11.05 7.91 1.92
N ILE A 46 10.65 9.11 1.52
CA ILE A 46 9.53 9.86 2.08
C ILE A 46 8.36 9.66 1.12
N MET A 47 7.36 8.88 1.54
CA MET A 47 6.11 8.61 0.84
C MET A 47 6.22 7.95 -0.55
N GLY A 48 5.76 6.71 -0.60
CA GLY A 48 5.47 5.90 -1.77
C GLY A 48 6.70 5.38 -2.52
N HIS A 49 6.61 5.44 -3.85
CA HIS A 49 7.60 4.92 -4.78
C HIS A 49 8.94 5.68 -4.67
N PRO A 50 10.12 4.99 -4.65
CA PRO A 50 11.43 5.62 -4.50
C PRO A 50 11.68 6.81 -5.43
N GLY A 51 11.14 6.74 -6.65
CA GLY A 51 11.21 7.83 -7.62
C GLY A 51 10.50 9.12 -7.19
N ARG A 52 9.27 9.03 -6.65
CA ARG A 52 8.51 10.21 -6.20
C ARG A 52 9.14 10.86 -4.98
N SER A 53 9.54 10.02 -4.04
CA SER A 53 10.34 10.45 -2.88
C SER A 53 11.61 11.19 -3.31
N LEU A 54 12.34 10.70 -4.31
CA LEU A 54 13.56 11.37 -4.78
C LEU A 54 13.25 12.68 -5.51
N GLN A 55 12.13 12.74 -6.26
CA GLN A 55 11.63 13.96 -6.91
C GLN A 55 11.41 15.09 -5.90
N GLU A 56 10.79 14.79 -4.77
CA GLU A 56 10.56 15.75 -3.68
C GLU A 56 11.84 16.06 -2.89
N GLN A 57 12.80 15.14 -2.86
CA GLN A 57 14.09 15.28 -2.15
C GLN A 57 15.24 15.74 -3.06
N GLY A 58 14.94 16.58 -4.05
CA GLY A 58 15.95 17.32 -4.82
C GLY A 58 16.13 16.86 -6.27
N LEU A 59 15.54 15.75 -6.73
CA LEU A 59 15.64 15.34 -8.14
C LEU A 59 14.92 16.31 -9.08
N ASN A 60 13.71 16.79 -8.73
CA ASN A 60 13.01 17.76 -9.57
C ASN A 60 13.79 19.07 -9.67
N SER A 61 14.30 19.55 -8.53
CA SER A 61 15.10 20.77 -8.46
C SER A 61 16.40 20.64 -9.27
N LEU A 62 17.11 19.52 -9.14
CA LEU A 62 18.33 19.27 -9.93
C LEU A 62 18.04 19.18 -11.43
N ALA A 63 16.98 18.46 -11.83
CA ALA A 63 16.63 18.29 -13.23
C ALA A 63 16.25 19.63 -13.87
N GLN A 64 15.43 20.43 -13.18
CA GLN A 64 15.04 21.74 -13.65
C GLN A 64 16.21 22.72 -13.71
N TRP A 65 17.07 22.72 -12.69
CA TRP A 65 18.28 23.54 -12.68
C TRP A 65 19.23 23.19 -13.84
N ALA A 66 19.42 21.90 -14.12
CA ALA A 66 20.30 21.44 -15.20
C ALA A 66 19.78 21.93 -16.56
N HIS A 67 18.47 21.84 -16.76
CA HIS A 67 17.80 22.34 -17.96
C HIS A 67 17.93 23.87 -18.11
N GLU A 68 17.62 24.64 -17.05
CA GLU A 68 17.68 26.10 -17.06
C GLU A 68 19.10 26.66 -17.19
N SER A 69 20.11 25.90 -16.75
CA SER A 69 21.52 26.31 -16.77
C SER A 69 22.28 25.83 -18.03
N ASP A 70 21.60 25.14 -18.94
CA ASP A 70 22.17 24.56 -20.16
C ASP A 70 23.40 23.67 -19.90
N VAL A 71 23.34 22.87 -18.83
CA VAL A 71 24.36 21.86 -18.51
C VAL A 71 23.84 20.47 -18.84
N PRO A 72 24.72 19.45 -18.98
CA PRO A 72 24.29 18.10 -19.33
C PRO A 72 23.25 17.55 -18.34
N ALA A 73 22.26 16.83 -18.87
CA ALA A 73 21.14 16.27 -18.12
C ALA A 73 21.55 15.04 -17.26
N ILE A 74 22.39 15.27 -16.25
CA ILE A 74 22.97 14.22 -15.39
C ILE A 74 21.93 13.39 -14.63
N THR A 75 20.72 13.93 -14.41
CA THR A 75 19.63 13.19 -13.73
C THR A 75 19.14 11.98 -14.51
N GLY A 76 19.42 11.92 -15.82
CA GLY A 76 19.18 10.73 -16.63
C GLY A 76 20.03 9.52 -16.22
N LEU A 77 21.00 9.69 -15.33
CA LEU A 77 21.79 8.61 -14.74
C LEU A 77 20.97 7.77 -13.74
N ILE A 78 19.81 8.26 -13.31
CA ILE A 78 18.92 7.56 -12.39
C ILE A 78 17.85 6.86 -13.22
N VAL A 79 17.81 5.54 -13.14
CA VAL A 79 16.90 4.70 -13.95
C VAL A 79 15.94 3.88 -13.09
N ARG A 80 14.86 3.42 -13.72
CA ARG A 80 13.96 2.41 -13.17
C ARG A 80 14.67 1.07 -12.99
N ASP A 81 14.29 0.32 -11.97
CA ASP A 81 14.95 -0.95 -11.61
C ASP A 81 14.77 -2.04 -12.69
N ALA A 82 13.61 -2.12 -13.34
CA ALA A 82 13.31 -3.18 -14.31
C ALA A 82 13.67 -2.78 -15.75
N GLU A 83 13.21 -1.62 -16.20
CA GLU A 83 13.34 -1.16 -17.59
C GLU A 83 14.71 -0.54 -17.87
N ARG A 84 15.44 -0.15 -16.82
CA ARG A 84 16.76 0.50 -16.88
C ARG A 84 16.77 1.76 -17.77
N ASP A 85 15.68 2.49 -17.76
CA ASP A 85 15.52 3.80 -18.39
C ASP A 85 15.02 4.86 -17.37
N PRO A 86 15.11 6.16 -17.68
CA PRO A 86 14.60 7.22 -16.80
C PRO A 86 13.08 7.19 -16.75
N GLY A 87 12.47 7.73 -15.68
CA GLY A 87 11.02 7.89 -15.64
C GLY A 87 10.49 8.91 -16.67
N GLN A 88 9.23 8.76 -17.08
CA GLN A 88 8.53 9.59 -18.10
C GLN A 88 8.74 11.10 -17.94
N GLY A 89 8.75 11.60 -16.70
CA GLY A 89 8.94 13.03 -16.42
C GLY A 89 10.28 13.59 -16.94
N TYR A 90 11.32 12.75 -17.03
CA TYR A 90 12.64 13.14 -17.52
C TYR A 90 12.58 13.58 -18.98
N PHE A 91 12.08 12.75 -19.88
CA PHE A 91 12.02 13.08 -21.31
C PHE A 91 11.10 14.27 -21.59
N LYS A 92 9.98 14.35 -20.86
CA LYS A 92 9.02 15.46 -20.97
C LYS A 92 9.66 16.80 -20.66
N LEU A 93 10.53 16.88 -19.65
CA LEU A 93 11.22 18.11 -19.27
C LEU A 93 12.08 18.69 -20.41
N TYR A 94 12.68 17.82 -21.23
CA TYR A 94 13.55 18.22 -22.35
C TYR A 94 12.84 18.23 -23.71
N GLY A 95 11.50 18.10 -23.73
CA GLY A 95 10.72 18.03 -24.97
C GLY A 95 11.05 16.80 -25.83
N LYS A 96 11.44 15.69 -25.20
CA LYS A 96 11.84 14.42 -25.83
C LYS A 96 10.79 13.33 -25.63
N ARG A 97 10.90 12.23 -26.37
CA ARG A 97 10.02 11.06 -26.30
C ARG A 97 10.83 9.79 -25.95
N GLU A 98 10.38 9.04 -24.95
CA GLU A 98 11.10 7.91 -24.29
C GLU A 98 11.82 6.94 -25.25
N LEU A 99 11.15 6.50 -26.32
CA LEU A 99 11.70 5.48 -27.22
C LEU A 99 12.49 6.06 -28.41
N SER A 100 12.13 7.23 -28.91
CA SER A 100 12.81 7.83 -30.07
C SER A 100 14.08 8.59 -29.70
N ASP A 101 14.20 9.00 -28.44
CA ASP A 101 15.27 9.89 -27.96
C ASP A 101 16.27 9.19 -27.03
N ILE A 102 16.32 7.85 -27.04
CA ILE A 102 17.37 7.07 -26.37
C ILE A 102 18.78 7.54 -26.78
N PRO A 103 19.10 7.76 -28.08
CA PRO A 103 20.43 8.23 -28.46
C PRO A 103 20.78 9.59 -27.86
N TRP A 104 19.79 10.48 -27.72
CA TRP A 104 19.97 11.78 -27.06
C TRP A 104 20.24 11.60 -25.57
N TRP A 105 19.45 10.76 -24.88
CA TRP A 105 19.64 10.51 -23.45
C TRP A 105 21.03 9.94 -23.14
N LEU A 106 21.48 8.91 -23.85
CA LEU A 106 22.84 8.38 -23.69
C LEU A 106 23.91 9.43 -24.05
N GLY A 107 23.61 10.29 -25.02
CA GLY A 107 24.42 11.47 -25.36
C GLY A 107 24.59 12.42 -24.17
N GLU A 108 23.53 12.68 -23.41
CA GLU A 108 23.60 13.50 -22.19
C GLU A 108 24.45 12.84 -21.10
N ILE A 109 24.43 11.51 -20.98
CA ILE A 109 25.31 10.80 -20.04
C ILE A 109 26.77 10.87 -20.48
N ARG A 110 27.06 10.74 -21.78
CA ARG A 110 28.42 10.96 -22.32
C ARG A 110 28.91 12.38 -22.04
N ARG A 111 28.07 13.39 -22.31
CA ARG A 111 28.37 14.79 -22.00
C ARG A 111 28.60 14.99 -20.51
N SER A 112 27.75 14.43 -19.66
CA SER A 112 27.87 14.51 -18.20
C SER A 112 29.19 13.92 -17.70
N LYS A 113 29.64 12.81 -18.27
CA LYS A 113 30.92 12.16 -17.90
C LYS A 113 32.15 13.01 -18.28
N GLY A 114 32.06 13.77 -19.37
CA GLY A 114 33.13 14.69 -19.81
C GLY A 114 33.02 16.12 -19.27
N PHE A 115 31.96 16.44 -18.52
CA PHE A 115 31.69 17.78 -18.02
C PHE A 115 32.37 18.01 -16.66
N ASP A 116 32.94 19.20 -16.47
CA ASP A 116 33.55 19.59 -15.20
C ASP A 116 32.48 20.06 -14.20
N TRP A 117 32.15 19.18 -13.26
CA TRP A 117 31.17 19.46 -12.21
C TRP A 117 31.75 20.18 -11.00
N SER A 118 33.06 20.37 -10.91
CA SER A 118 33.74 20.82 -9.68
C SER A 118 33.20 22.15 -9.14
N SER A 119 32.88 23.10 -10.03
CA SER A 119 32.31 24.40 -9.68
C SER A 119 30.92 24.32 -9.05
N TYR A 120 30.17 23.25 -9.29
CA TYR A 120 28.81 23.04 -8.77
C TYR A 120 28.78 22.22 -7.48
N LEU A 121 29.92 21.69 -7.04
CA LEU A 121 30.04 20.90 -5.82
C LEU A 121 30.46 21.74 -4.60
N GLN A 122 30.93 22.98 -4.79
CA GLN A 122 31.37 23.85 -3.70
C GLN A 122 30.20 24.52 -2.96
N GLU A 123 30.14 24.42 -1.63
CA GLU A 123 29.12 25.08 -0.80
C GLU A 123 29.26 26.61 -0.87
N THR A 124 28.38 27.28 -1.61
CA THR A 124 28.02 28.69 -1.33
C THR A 124 27.01 28.68 -0.20
N GLN A 125 27.43 29.00 1.03
CA GLN A 125 26.53 29.24 2.15
C GLN A 125 25.71 30.52 1.92
N PRO A 126 24.39 30.46 2.15
CA PRO A 126 23.71 31.50 2.89
C PRO A 126 23.25 30.93 4.24
N GLU A 127 23.60 31.63 5.32
CA GLU A 127 23.13 31.40 6.69
C GLU A 127 21.59 31.50 6.77
N ILE A 128 20.85 30.39 6.85
CA ILE A 128 19.54 30.35 7.53
C ILE A 128 19.32 28.97 8.20
N GLU A 129 19.12 29.05 9.52
CA GLU A 129 18.62 28.10 10.54
C GLU A 129 18.60 26.58 10.25
N SER A 130 19.48 25.89 10.96
CA SER A 130 19.55 24.44 11.07
C SER A 130 18.34 23.83 11.79
N LYS A 131 17.46 23.15 11.06
CA LYS A 131 16.70 22.03 11.64
C LYS A 131 17.68 20.88 11.90
N LYS A 132 17.88 20.54 13.17
CA LYS A 132 18.75 19.45 13.67
C LYS A 132 18.54 18.17 12.85
N ARG A 133 19.56 17.74 12.10
CA ARG A 133 19.64 16.37 11.56
C ARG A 133 19.89 15.41 12.72
N ILE A 134 19.00 14.45 12.94
CA ILE A 134 19.24 13.32 13.85
C ILE A 134 20.21 12.37 13.12
N PRO A 135 21.39 12.06 13.67
CA PRO A 135 22.28 11.06 13.06
C PRO A 135 21.56 9.69 12.99
N PRO A 136 21.77 8.89 11.93
CA PRO A 136 21.17 7.56 11.87
C PRO A 136 21.63 6.74 13.07
N ALA A 137 20.68 6.18 13.81
CA ALA A 137 20.97 5.35 14.97
C ALA A 137 21.90 4.18 14.56
N PRO A 138 22.86 3.77 15.42
CA PRO A 138 23.73 2.65 15.13
C PRO A 138 22.90 1.39 14.84
N PRO A 139 23.31 0.53 13.88
CA PRO A 139 22.56 -0.67 13.53
C PRO A 139 22.46 -1.59 14.74
N ILE A 140 21.24 -2.01 15.05
CA ILE A 140 20.96 -2.93 16.15
C ILE A 140 20.85 -4.37 15.61
N THR A 141 20.87 -5.37 16.48
CA THR A 141 20.63 -6.77 16.08
C THR A 141 19.22 -7.20 16.47
N VAL A 142 18.68 -8.23 15.80
CA VAL A 142 17.40 -8.83 16.24
C VAL A 142 17.51 -9.32 17.69
N ALA A 143 18.65 -9.90 18.08
CA ALA A 143 18.91 -10.31 19.46
C ALA A 143 18.77 -9.17 20.48
N SER A 144 19.16 -7.94 20.13
CA SER A 144 19.04 -6.79 21.04
C SER A 144 17.60 -6.30 21.24
N LEU A 145 16.67 -6.71 20.37
CA LEU A 145 15.24 -6.42 20.48
C LEU A 145 14.48 -7.52 21.25
N ALA A 146 14.98 -8.76 21.16
CA ALA A 146 14.29 -9.95 21.65
C ALA A 146 14.40 -10.13 23.16
N GLN A 147 13.33 -10.61 23.78
CA GLN A 147 13.36 -11.18 25.13
C GLN A 147 13.64 -12.69 25.03
N PRO A 148 14.09 -13.35 26.13
CA PRO A 148 14.41 -14.79 26.10
C PRO A 148 13.28 -15.70 25.61
N ASP A 149 12.02 -15.28 25.82
CA ASP A 149 10.82 -16.01 25.41
C ASP A 149 10.08 -15.35 24.23
N SER A 150 10.69 -14.38 23.54
CA SER A 150 10.10 -13.75 22.34
C SER A 150 9.86 -14.78 21.24
N ARG A 151 8.67 -14.74 20.64
CA ARG A 151 8.31 -15.55 19.47
C ARG A 151 8.36 -14.71 18.21
N PHE A 152 8.69 -15.35 17.09
CA PHE A 152 8.80 -14.69 15.80
C PHE A 152 7.92 -15.41 14.80
N PHE A 153 7.16 -14.66 14.02
CA PHE A 153 6.23 -15.21 13.04
C PHE A 153 6.57 -14.68 11.65
N LEU A 154 6.88 -15.58 10.73
CA LEU A 154 7.20 -15.28 9.35
C LEU A 154 5.92 -15.04 8.55
N LYS A 155 5.90 -13.97 7.76
CA LYS A 155 4.83 -13.63 6.82
C LYS A 155 5.41 -13.28 5.46
N SER A 156 4.79 -13.80 4.39
CA SER A 156 5.16 -13.44 3.03
C SER A 156 4.57 -12.09 2.63
N GLU A 157 5.39 -11.19 2.11
CA GLU A 157 5.01 -9.87 1.64
C GLU A 157 5.66 -9.54 0.28
N TYR A 158 5.17 -8.48 -0.38
CA TYR A 158 5.70 -8.03 -1.67
C TYR A 158 6.74 -6.90 -1.53
N GLY A 159 6.95 -6.39 -0.33
CA GLY A 159 7.90 -5.33 -0.02
C GLY A 159 8.20 -5.22 1.48
N PRO A 160 9.23 -4.45 1.86
CA PRO A 160 9.53 -4.15 3.25
C PRO A 160 8.45 -3.28 3.88
N LEU A 161 8.38 -3.30 5.20
CA LEU A 161 7.68 -2.32 6.01
C LEU A 161 8.17 -0.91 5.66
N SER A 162 7.24 0.01 5.49
CA SER A 162 7.50 1.42 5.17
C SER A 162 6.47 2.33 5.82
N THR A 163 6.62 3.64 5.66
CA THR A 163 5.60 4.62 6.06
C THR A 163 4.32 4.54 5.23
N ASP A 164 4.40 3.92 4.04
CA ASP A 164 3.29 3.78 3.09
C ASP A 164 2.55 2.45 3.26
N TRP A 165 3.20 1.52 3.94
CA TRP A 165 2.61 0.25 4.33
C TRP A 165 3.00 -0.08 5.77
N PRO A 166 2.60 0.75 6.77
CA PRO A 166 3.01 0.62 8.17
C PRO A 166 2.21 -0.46 8.93
N VAL A 167 1.80 -1.53 8.25
CA VAL A 167 0.80 -2.47 8.75
C VAL A 167 1.13 -3.91 8.39
N VAL A 168 0.61 -4.86 9.18
CA VAL A 168 0.54 -6.28 8.85
C VAL A 168 -0.82 -6.59 8.28
N ALA A 169 -0.88 -6.67 6.94
CA ALA A 169 -2.14 -6.79 6.22
C ALA A 169 -2.45 -8.24 5.81
N PHE A 170 -3.72 -8.60 5.84
CA PHE A 170 -4.21 -9.95 5.57
C PHE A 170 -5.61 -9.88 4.94
N SER A 171 -5.89 -10.81 4.03
CA SER A 171 -7.18 -10.83 3.32
C SER A 171 -8.29 -11.48 4.16
N SER A 172 -7.96 -12.50 4.96
CA SER A 172 -8.95 -13.24 5.75
C SER A 172 -8.92 -12.81 7.21
N ARG A 173 -10.09 -12.44 7.75
CA ARG A 173 -10.25 -12.13 9.18
C ARG A 173 -9.79 -13.26 10.11
N SER A 174 -9.92 -14.51 9.68
CA SER A 174 -9.43 -15.68 10.44
C SER A 174 -7.92 -15.67 10.71
N VAL A 175 -7.12 -15.04 9.83
CA VAL A 175 -5.68 -14.83 10.04
C VAL A 175 -5.49 -13.85 11.19
N GLY A 176 -6.25 -12.75 11.18
CA GLY A 176 -6.27 -11.76 12.25
C GLY A 176 -6.64 -12.36 13.60
N ASP A 177 -7.73 -13.14 13.64
CA ASP A 177 -8.19 -13.80 14.86
C ASP A 177 -7.13 -14.78 15.42
N ARG A 178 -6.43 -15.52 14.55
CA ARG A 178 -5.32 -16.40 14.96
C ARG A 178 -4.14 -15.62 15.52
N ILE A 179 -3.76 -14.51 14.88
CA ILE A 179 -2.69 -13.64 15.39
C ILE A 179 -3.09 -13.09 16.76
N GLN A 180 -4.30 -12.54 16.91
CA GLN A 180 -4.81 -12.04 18.20
C GLN A 180 -4.76 -13.09 19.32
N ALA A 181 -5.11 -14.34 19.00
CA ALA A 181 -5.12 -15.41 19.99
C ALA A 181 -3.72 -15.90 20.40
N ASN A 182 -2.70 -15.71 19.56
CA ASN A 182 -1.39 -16.36 19.72
C ASN A 182 -0.20 -15.40 19.81
N PHE A 183 -0.39 -14.11 19.58
CA PHE A 183 0.67 -13.10 19.52
C PHE A 183 0.64 -12.20 20.76
N ARG A 184 1.80 -11.93 21.35
CA ARG A 184 1.96 -11.02 22.50
C ARG A 184 2.57 -9.68 22.05
N PRO A 185 1.78 -8.59 21.94
CA PRO A 185 2.22 -7.31 21.36
C PRO A 185 3.52 -6.73 21.92
N ASP A 186 3.77 -6.95 23.21
CA ASP A 186 4.91 -6.41 23.94
C ASP A 186 6.21 -7.23 23.77
N ARG A 187 6.13 -8.48 23.29
CA ARG A 187 7.26 -9.44 23.27
C ARG A 187 7.50 -10.10 21.92
N ASP A 188 6.45 -10.33 21.15
CA ASP A 188 6.53 -11.13 19.92
C ASP A 188 6.70 -10.23 18.69
N PHE A 189 7.15 -10.84 17.58
CA PHE A 189 7.49 -10.11 16.36
C PHE A 189 6.91 -10.77 15.11
N ILE A 190 6.48 -9.94 14.15
CA ILE A 190 6.24 -10.37 12.77
C ILE A 190 7.50 -10.09 11.96
N VAL A 191 7.92 -11.08 11.15
CA VAL A 191 9.05 -11.00 10.23
C VAL A 191 8.54 -11.08 8.80
N TYR A 192 8.86 -10.09 7.99
CA TYR A 192 8.53 -10.08 6.56
C TYR A 192 9.59 -10.78 5.74
N THR A 193 9.13 -11.59 4.80
CA THR A 193 9.94 -12.16 3.73
C THR A 193 9.32 -11.89 2.38
N GLY A 194 10.16 -11.59 1.40
CA GLY A 194 9.72 -11.52 0.01
C GLY A 194 9.31 -12.87 -0.54
N THR A 195 8.34 -12.86 -1.47
CA THR A 195 8.00 -14.04 -2.27
C THR A 195 9.16 -14.40 -3.22
N GLY A 196 9.23 -15.66 -3.65
CA GLY A 196 10.23 -16.09 -4.64
C GLY A 196 9.87 -15.78 -6.10
N ASP A 197 8.65 -15.26 -6.34
CA ASP A 197 8.11 -15.02 -7.67
C ASP A 197 8.09 -13.51 -8.00
N LYS A 198 7.57 -13.19 -9.19
CA LYS A 198 7.49 -11.81 -9.70
C LYS A 198 6.45 -10.95 -8.97
N LYS A 199 5.70 -11.49 -7.99
CA LYS A 199 4.75 -10.69 -7.19
C LYS A 199 5.47 -9.73 -6.27
N THR A 200 6.62 -10.14 -5.74
CA THR A 200 7.61 -9.22 -5.19
C THR A 200 8.28 -8.52 -6.36
N ALA A 201 7.87 -7.28 -6.62
CA ALA A 201 8.24 -6.54 -7.81
C ALA A 201 9.76 -6.34 -7.88
N ASP A 202 10.37 -5.86 -6.78
CA ASP A 202 11.80 -5.67 -6.65
C ASP A 202 12.54 -7.02 -6.56
N PRO A 203 13.40 -7.36 -7.54
CA PRO A 203 14.18 -8.60 -7.51
C PRO A 203 15.09 -8.73 -6.28
N SER A 204 15.56 -7.62 -5.70
CA SER A 204 16.43 -7.63 -4.52
C SER A 204 15.71 -8.08 -3.25
N HIS A 205 14.38 -7.98 -3.22
CA HIS A 205 13.53 -8.43 -2.11
C HIS A 205 13.11 -9.90 -2.23
N ARG A 206 13.23 -10.51 -3.41
CA ARG A 206 12.72 -11.87 -3.63
C ARG A 206 13.45 -12.89 -2.79
N SER A 207 12.70 -13.71 -2.07
CA SER A 207 13.25 -14.74 -1.16
C SER A 207 14.20 -14.19 -0.10
N ARG A 208 13.97 -12.96 0.35
CA ARG A 208 14.83 -12.25 1.31
C ARG A 208 14.04 -11.82 2.53
N LEU A 209 14.70 -11.76 3.69
CA LEU A 209 14.11 -11.14 4.87
C LEU A 209 14.11 -9.62 4.68
N LEU A 210 12.97 -8.99 4.89
CA LEU A 210 12.73 -7.59 4.54
C LEU A 210 12.65 -6.71 5.79
N SER A 211 11.81 -7.11 6.73
CA SER A 211 11.50 -6.30 7.91
C SER A 211 11.15 -7.16 9.12
N ILE A 212 11.23 -6.57 10.29
CA ILE A 212 10.70 -7.10 11.54
C ILE A 212 9.91 -6.01 12.25
N MET A 213 8.82 -6.37 12.93
CA MET A 213 7.96 -5.42 13.60
C MET A 213 7.23 -6.01 14.79
N ARG A 214 6.84 -5.11 15.70
CA ARG A 214 5.79 -5.37 16.70
C ARG A 214 4.49 -4.77 16.20
N ILE A 215 3.38 -5.41 16.53
CA ILE A 215 2.06 -4.99 16.08
C ILE A 215 1.09 -4.80 17.24
N ASP A 216 0.17 -3.86 17.06
CA ASP A 216 -0.98 -3.67 17.91
C ASP A 216 -2.07 -4.67 17.51
N THR A 217 -2.32 -5.66 18.37
CA THR A 217 -3.36 -6.66 18.13
C THR A 217 -4.68 -6.33 18.82
N THR A 218 -4.87 -5.14 19.39
CA THR A 218 -6.10 -4.78 20.10
C THR A 218 -7.31 -4.75 19.16
N GLN A 219 -7.11 -4.30 17.93
CA GLN A 219 -8.18 -4.18 16.94
C GLN A 219 -7.71 -4.62 15.54
N ILE A 220 -8.52 -5.43 14.87
CA ILE A 220 -8.41 -5.62 13.42
C ILE A 220 -9.05 -4.41 12.73
N GLN A 221 -8.29 -3.71 11.90
CA GLN A 221 -8.71 -2.48 11.23
C GLN A 221 -8.71 -2.66 9.71
N ALA A 222 -9.42 -1.78 9.01
CA ALA A 222 -9.35 -1.76 7.55
C ALA A 222 -8.01 -1.17 7.12
N THR A 223 -7.31 -1.86 6.21
CA THR A 223 -5.98 -1.40 5.75
C THR A 223 -6.03 0.00 5.17
N SER A 224 -7.10 0.33 4.45
CA SER A 224 -7.34 1.65 3.84
C SER A 224 -7.44 2.81 4.85
N GLU A 225 -7.65 2.53 6.14
CA GLU A 225 -7.74 3.55 7.19
C GLU A 225 -6.37 3.88 7.79
N LEU A 226 -5.39 2.98 7.64
CA LEU A 226 -4.07 3.11 8.27
C LEU A 226 -2.93 3.41 7.31
N ILE A 227 -3.16 3.27 6.01
CA ILE A 227 -2.15 3.53 4.98
C ILE A 227 -2.55 4.73 4.12
N PRO A 228 -1.59 5.40 3.45
CA PRO A 228 -1.91 6.50 2.54
C PRO A 228 -2.89 6.08 1.44
N GLU A 229 -3.83 6.96 1.11
CA GLU A 229 -4.87 6.71 0.11
C GLU A 229 -4.30 6.25 -1.24
N GLU A 230 -3.21 6.87 -1.68
CA GLU A 230 -2.53 6.50 -2.93
C GLU A 230 -1.94 5.07 -2.90
N SER A 231 -1.44 4.65 -1.74
CA SER A 231 -0.89 3.30 -1.55
C SER A 231 -2.01 2.26 -1.55
N TRP A 232 -3.15 2.61 -0.91
CA TRP A 232 -4.33 1.78 -0.96
C TRP A 232 -4.90 1.68 -2.38
N ALA A 233 -5.11 2.78 -3.08
CA ALA A 233 -5.65 2.81 -4.44
C ALA A 233 -4.79 1.98 -5.41
N TRP A 234 -3.46 2.09 -5.30
CA TRP A 234 -2.54 1.25 -6.08
C TRP A 234 -2.71 -0.24 -5.75
N ALA A 235 -2.72 -0.59 -4.45
CA ALA A 235 -2.82 -1.97 -4.01
C ALA A 235 -4.15 -2.61 -4.39
N SER A 236 -5.27 -1.92 -4.16
CA SER A 236 -6.62 -2.40 -4.48
C SER A 236 -6.85 -2.50 -5.99
N GLY A 237 -6.29 -1.58 -6.79
CA GLY A 237 -6.37 -1.64 -8.24
C GLY A 237 -5.56 -2.80 -8.83
N ARG A 238 -4.38 -3.08 -8.26
CA ARG A 238 -3.49 -4.15 -8.75
C ARG A 238 -3.80 -5.53 -8.19
N TYR A 239 -4.31 -5.60 -6.97
CA TYR A 239 -4.63 -6.85 -6.26
C TYR A 239 -6.02 -6.76 -5.61
N PRO A 240 -7.11 -6.74 -6.40
CA PRO A 240 -8.47 -6.59 -5.87
C PRO A 240 -8.81 -7.65 -4.82
N GLY A 241 -9.44 -7.22 -3.73
CA GLY A 241 -9.87 -8.10 -2.62
C GLY A 241 -8.74 -8.65 -1.75
N GLN A 242 -7.49 -8.20 -1.92
CA GLN A 242 -6.38 -8.58 -1.04
C GLN A 242 -6.15 -7.55 0.06
N TRP A 243 -5.74 -8.05 1.23
CA TRP A 243 -5.26 -7.23 2.34
C TRP A 243 -6.27 -6.19 2.86
N GLU A 244 -7.55 -6.50 2.84
CA GLU A 244 -8.58 -5.58 3.34
C GLU A 244 -8.46 -5.30 4.85
N ASN A 245 -7.87 -6.23 5.60
CA ASN A 245 -7.73 -6.14 7.05
C ASN A 245 -6.26 -6.04 7.45
N CYS A 246 -5.98 -5.41 8.59
CA CYS A 246 -4.63 -5.33 9.11
C CYS A 246 -4.54 -5.15 10.63
N PHE A 247 -3.31 -5.30 11.14
CA PHE A 247 -2.85 -4.72 12.39
C PHE A 247 -1.84 -3.62 12.12
N ARG A 248 -1.86 -2.56 12.95
CA ARG A 248 -0.86 -1.50 12.90
C ARG A 248 0.50 -2.02 13.39
N ALA A 249 1.59 -1.62 12.75
CA ALA A 249 2.91 -1.78 13.33
C ALA A 249 3.18 -0.67 14.35
N ASP A 250 3.44 -1.02 15.60
CA ASP A 250 3.79 -0.05 16.65
C ASP A 250 5.27 0.31 16.63
N ALA A 251 6.10 -0.63 16.19
CA ALA A 251 7.51 -0.43 15.97
C ALA A 251 7.99 -1.33 14.83
N GLY A 252 8.89 -0.80 14.01
CA GLY A 252 9.37 -1.49 12.82
C GLY A 252 10.86 -1.30 12.58
N TRP A 253 11.47 -2.30 11.96
CA TRP A 253 12.87 -2.28 11.57
C TRP A 253 13.05 -3.01 10.24
N ASN A 254 13.98 -2.54 9.41
CA ASN A 254 14.34 -3.20 8.15
C ASN A 254 15.69 -3.89 8.27
N PHE A 255 15.84 -5.05 7.62
CA PHE A 255 17.13 -5.74 7.58
C PHE A 255 18.13 -4.95 6.75
N LEU A 256 19.32 -4.71 7.29
CA LEU A 256 20.35 -3.91 6.63
C LEU A 256 20.91 -4.60 5.38
N SER A 257 21.10 -5.92 5.44
CA SER A 257 21.73 -6.72 4.39
C SER A 257 20.75 -7.51 3.52
N LEU A 258 19.45 -7.50 3.87
CA LEU A 258 18.42 -8.33 3.23
C LEU A 258 18.91 -9.78 3.04
N PRO A 259 19.12 -10.57 4.11
CA PRO A 259 19.66 -11.93 3.98
C PRO A 259 18.68 -12.85 3.24
N TYR A 260 19.18 -13.90 2.59
CA TYR A 260 18.31 -14.90 1.96
C TYR A 260 17.48 -15.62 3.02
N SER A 261 16.16 -15.68 2.82
CA SER A 261 15.24 -16.31 3.77
C SER A 261 15.48 -17.81 3.88
N ARG A 262 15.86 -18.49 2.80
CA ARG A 262 16.16 -19.93 2.83
C ARG A 262 17.44 -20.27 3.59
N GLU A 263 18.43 -19.37 3.59
CA GLU A 263 19.66 -19.55 4.35
C GLU A 263 19.45 -19.24 5.83
N THR A 264 18.66 -18.21 6.12
CA THR A 264 18.40 -17.77 7.50
C THR A 264 17.36 -18.64 8.19
N LEU A 265 16.32 -19.06 7.47
CA LEU A 265 15.16 -19.80 7.95
C LEU A 265 14.91 -21.05 7.06
N PRO A 266 15.85 -22.02 7.02
CA PRO A 266 15.78 -23.18 6.12
C PRO A 266 14.57 -24.10 6.36
N VAL A 267 13.93 -24.04 7.53
CA VAL A 267 12.78 -24.88 7.91
C VAL A 267 11.46 -24.14 7.70
N THR A 268 11.32 -22.91 8.21
CA THR A 268 10.03 -22.18 8.13
C THR A 268 9.81 -21.57 6.75
N TYR A 269 10.84 -21.03 6.09
CA TYR A 269 10.66 -20.36 4.79
C TYR A 269 10.09 -21.27 3.70
N PRO A 270 10.54 -22.52 3.49
CA PRO A 270 9.94 -23.41 2.49
C PRO A 270 8.45 -23.69 2.73
N LYS A 271 7.99 -23.66 3.99
CA LYS A 271 6.60 -23.93 4.36
C LYS A 271 5.67 -22.76 4.05
N ILE A 272 6.16 -21.52 3.99
CA ILE A 272 5.32 -20.33 3.74
C ILE A 272 4.59 -20.41 2.39
N GLY A 273 5.16 -21.10 1.41
CA GLY A 273 4.53 -21.31 0.10
C GLY A 273 3.25 -22.16 0.15
N LEU A 274 3.11 -23.00 1.18
CA LEU A 274 1.91 -23.80 1.46
C LEU A 274 0.87 -23.03 2.28
N HIS A 275 1.29 -21.97 2.98
CA HIS A 275 0.48 -21.15 3.88
C HIS A 275 0.44 -19.68 3.40
N ARG A 276 0.16 -19.47 2.11
CA ARG A 276 0.18 -18.13 1.51
C ARG A 276 -0.81 -17.20 2.20
N GLY A 277 -0.31 -16.06 2.67
CA GLY A 277 -1.11 -15.05 3.35
C GLY A 277 -1.35 -15.31 4.85
N ASP A 278 -0.88 -16.44 5.37
CA ASP A 278 -0.89 -16.74 6.81
C ASP A 278 0.43 -16.31 7.48
N VAL A 279 0.49 -16.48 8.80
CA VAL A 279 1.72 -16.34 9.59
C VAL A 279 2.20 -17.70 10.08
N LEU A 280 3.51 -17.94 10.04
CA LEU A 280 4.12 -19.18 10.53
C LEU A 280 5.13 -18.87 11.63
N GLU A 281 5.00 -19.52 12.78
CA GLU A 281 5.98 -19.38 13.85
C GLU A 281 7.34 -19.96 13.42
N ILE A 282 8.39 -19.18 13.67
CA ILE A 282 9.78 -19.55 13.46
C ILE A 282 10.25 -20.39 14.64
N THR A 283 10.59 -21.64 14.38
CA THR A 283 10.98 -22.60 15.42
C THR A 283 12.42 -22.39 15.91
N SER A 284 12.71 -22.86 17.13
CA SER A 284 14.02 -22.69 17.80
C SER A 284 15.28 -23.08 17.01
N PRO A 285 15.30 -24.16 16.17
CA PRO A 285 16.52 -24.59 15.50
C PRO A 285 17.14 -23.57 14.53
N GLU A 286 16.34 -22.65 13.98
CA GLU A 286 16.80 -21.63 13.00
C GLU A 286 16.78 -20.21 13.56
N LEU A 287 16.31 -20.03 14.80
CA LEU A 287 16.19 -18.72 15.42
C LEU A 287 17.55 -18.02 15.58
N GLY A 288 18.63 -18.78 15.81
CA GLY A 288 19.99 -18.23 15.88
C GLY A 288 20.43 -17.50 14.61
N GLY A 289 20.00 -17.96 13.43
CA GLY A 289 20.27 -17.29 12.15
C GLY A 289 19.60 -15.92 12.06
N LEU A 290 18.36 -15.83 12.55
CA LEU A 290 17.58 -14.59 12.60
C LEU A 290 18.14 -13.61 13.66
N LEU A 291 18.46 -14.08 14.85
CA LEU A 291 18.90 -13.25 15.98
C LEU A 291 20.18 -12.45 15.68
N ASN A 292 21.06 -12.99 14.83
CA ASN A 292 22.32 -12.36 14.43
C ASN A 292 22.17 -11.30 13.34
N GLN A 293 20.97 -11.13 12.77
CA GLN A 293 20.78 -10.18 11.67
C GLN A 293 20.78 -8.73 12.16
N ARG A 294 21.33 -7.84 11.33
CA ARG A 294 21.43 -6.41 11.61
C ARG A 294 20.23 -5.66 11.04
N LEU A 295 19.77 -4.69 11.81
CA LEU A 295 18.54 -3.93 11.57
C LEU A 295 18.80 -2.43 11.59
N VAL A 296 17.96 -1.71 10.84
CA VAL A 296 17.84 -0.25 10.92
C VAL A 296 16.43 0.10 11.40
N PRO A 297 16.29 0.92 12.47
CA PRO A 297 14.98 1.37 12.94
C PRO A 297 14.23 2.18 11.89
N LEU A 298 12.96 1.82 11.70
CA LEU A 298 12.03 2.56 10.87
C LEU A 298 11.24 3.52 11.76
N VAL A 299 11.23 4.80 11.39
CA VAL A 299 10.34 5.78 12.01
C VAL A 299 9.01 5.67 11.27
N LEU A 300 8.09 4.91 11.86
CA LEU A 300 6.71 4.89 11.43
C LEU A 300 6.09 6.23 11.80
N GLN A 301 5.38 6.87 10.88
CA GLN A 301 4.62 8.05 11.26
C GLN A 301 3.55 7.60 12.25
N PRO A 302 3.36 8.31 13.37
CA PRO A 302 2.11 8.16 14.09
C PRO A 302 1.02 8.49 13.06
N VAL A 303 0.16 7.51 12.78
CA VAL A 303 -1.14 7.80 12.17
C VAL A 303 -1.66 8.98 12.96
N LYS A 304 -2.02 10.09 12.31
CA LYS A 304 -2.61 11.24 13.02
C LYS A 304 -3.60 10.64 14.01
N GLU A 305 -3.27 10.68 15.30
CA GLU A 305 -4.28 10.61 16.32
C GLU A 305 -5.24 11.69 15.85
N GLN A 306 -6.42 11.29 15.39
CA GLN A 306 -7.49 12.26 15.19
C GLN A 306 -7.62 12.90 16.56
N GLN A 307 -7.02 14.08 16.68
CA GLN A 307 -6.99 14.85 17.91
C GLN A 307 -8.45 15.04 18.29
N ASP A 308 -8.82 14.44 19.42
CA ASP A 308 -9.90 14.93 20.24
C ASP A 308 -9.65 16.42 20.50
N ALA A 309 -10.36 17.28 19.75
CA ALA A 309 -10.86 18.59 20.20
C ALA A 309 -11.56 19.34 19.03
N SER A 310 -12.84 19.05 18.82
CA SER A 310 -13.83 20.09 18.53
C SER A 310 -15.23 19.61 18.93
N PRO A 311 -16.09 20.52 19.42
CA PRO A 311 -17.13 20.20 20.37
C PRO A 311 -18.28 19.46 19.69
N ALA A 312 -18.77 18.42 20.40
CA ALA A 312 -20.10 17.84 20.31
C ALA A 312 -20.96 18.25 19.10
N THR A 313 -20.76 17.56 17.98
CA THR A 313 -21.87 17.24 17.08
C THR A 313 -21.83 15.73 16.84
N THR A 314 -22.64 15.00 17.59
CA THR A 314 -22.88 13.57 17.44
C THR A 314 -23.30 13.23 16.01
N LEU A 315 -22.39 12.68 15.21
CA LEU A 315 -22.70 11.97 13.96
C LEU A 315 -22.04 10.57 14.02
N PRO A 316 -22.76 9.46 13.75
CA PRO A 316 -22.26 8.13 14.10
C PRO A 316 -21.17 7.63 13.12
N PRO A 317 -19.99 7.21 13.61
CA PRO A 317 -18.88 6.68 12.79
C PRO A 317 -19.19 5.37 12.02
N ASP A 318 -20.38 4.78 12.16
CA ASP A 318 -20.73 3.48 11.61
C ASP A 318 -21.18 3.48 10.13
N LEU A 319 -21.63 4.62 9.58
CA LEU A 319 -22.24 4.67 8.24
C LEU A 319 -21.24 4.47 7.09
N LEU A 320 -20.07 5.11 7.16
CA LEU A 320 -19.05 4.99 6.11
C LEU A 320 -18.45 3.59 6.06
N SER A 321 -18.24 2.98 7.23
CA SER A 321 -17.81 1.59 7.32
C SER A 321 -18.83 0.64 6.70
N GLU A 322 -20.12 0.86 6.96
CA GLU A 322 -21.20 0.07 6.37
C GLU A 322 -21.32 0.30 4.85
N ALA A 323 -21.11 1.52 4.37
CA ALA A 323 -21.10 1.84 2.94
C ALA A 323 -19.99 1.06 2.20
N ARG A 324 -18.78 1.02 2.77
CA ARG A 324 -17.65 0.25 2.22
C ARG A 324 -17.96 -1.25 2.18
N ARG A 325 -18.55 -1.80 3.25
CA ARG A 325 -18.96 -3.22 3.30
C ARG A 325 -19.94 -3.57 2.17
N ILE A 326 -20.93 -2.72 1.92
CA ILE A 326 -21.93 -2.92 0.87
C ILE A 326 -21.29 -2.79 -0.52
N ALA A 327 -20.38 -1.83 -0.72
CA ALA A 327 -19.64 -1.68 -1.97
C ALA A 327 -18.80 -2.93 -2.29
N SER A 328 -18.09 -3.50 -1.30
CA SER A 328 -17.34 -4.75 -1.47
C SER A 328 -18.23 -5.92 -1.92
N LEU A 329 -19.47 -6.01 -1.42
CA LEU A 329 -20.42 -7.03 -1.89
C LEU A 329 -20.81 -6.86 -3.36
N ILE A 330 -20.97 -5.62 -3.82
CA ILE A 330 -21.26 -5.31 -5.23
C ILE A 330 -20.05 -5.66 -6.10
N PHE A 331 -18.83 -5.24 -5.72
CA PHE A 331 -17.63 -5.56 -6.48
C PHE A 331 -17.40 -7.07 -6.60
N ALA A 332 -17.61 -7.83 -5.51
CA ALA A 332 -17.53 -9.29 -5.55
C ALA A 332 -18.58 -9.92 -6.50
N ARG A 333 -19.78 -9.32 -6.62
CA ARG A 333 -20.83 -9.77 -7.55
C ARG A 333 -20.53 -9.41 -9.00
N VAL A 334 -19.85 -8.29 -9.25
CA VAL A 334 -19.40 -7.84 -10.57
C VAL A 334 -18.21 -8.68 -11.04
N SER A 335 -17.27 -9.04 -10.15
CA SER A 335 -16.10 -9.83 -10.54
C SER A 335 -16.42 -11.26 -11.00
N ILE A 336 -17.57 -11.81 -10.59
CA ILE A 336 -18.07 -13.15 -10.98
C ILE A 336 -19.02 -13.06 -12.19
N SER A 337 -19.30 -11.85 -12.69
CA SER A 337 -20.16 -11.59 -13.85
C SER A 337 -19.64 -12.29 -15.10
N GLY A 338 -20.50 -13.00 -15.83
CA GLY A 338 -20.14 -13.70 -17.07
C GLY A 338 -19.39 -15.03 -16.89
N GLU A 339 -19.04 -15.45 -15.67
CA GLU A 339 -18.47 -16.77 -15.42
C GLU A 339 -19.54 -17.88 -15.44
N THR A 340 -19.18 -19.04 -16.01
CA THR A 340 -20.06 -20.21 -16.12
C THR A 340 -19.92 -21.08 -14.87
N VAL A 341 -20.76 -20.86 -13.85
CA VAL A 341 -20.82 -21.70 -12.65
C VAL A 341 -22.21 -22.33 -12.55
N SER A 342 -22.41 -23.51 -13.15
CA SER A 342 -23.68 -24.27 -13.21
C SER A 342 -24.91 -23.55 -13.85
N ARG A 343 -24.92 -22.22 -13.91
CA ARG A 343 -25.81 -21.29 -14.60
C ARG A 343 -24.96 -20.08 -14.97
N THR A 344 -25.19 -19.47 -16.14
CA THR A 344 -24.49 -18.25 -16.55
C THR A 344 -24.88 -17.11 -15.61
N ALA A 345 -23.91 -16.52 -14.91
CA ALA A 345 -24.16 -15.35 -14.07
C ALA A 345 -24.52 -14.14 -14.97
N PRO A 346 -25.55 -13.36 -14.63
CA PRO A 346 -25.97 -12.21 -15.44
C PRO A 346 -24.87 -11.14 -15.46
N GLU A 347 -24.80 -10.38 -16.56
CA GLU A 347 -23.86 -9.27 -16.70
C GLU A 347 -24.15 -8.16 -15.67
N ARG A 348 -23.08 -7.65 -15.05
CA ARG A 348 -23.16 -6.62 -14.02
C ARG A 348 -22.06 -5.59 -14.16
N THR A 349 -22.40 -4.33 -13.86
CA THR A 349 -21.46 -3.21 -13.84
C THR A 349 -21.64 -2.39 -12.55
N ALA A 350 -20.58 -1.73 -12.09
CA ALA A 350 -20.62 -0.84 -10.94
C ALA A 350 -19.87 0.47 -11.26
N PRO A 351 -20.38 1.65 -10.85
CA PRO A 351 -19.72 2.92 -11.08
C PRO A 351 -18.58 3.18 -10.07
N ASP A 352 -17.66 4.10 -10.40
CA ASP A 352 -16.50 4.45 -9.58
C ASP A 352 -16.88 5.17 -8.27
N ASP A 353 -18.04 5.83 -8.22
CA ASP A 353 -18.57 6.61 -7.09
C ASP A 353 -19.51 5.81 -6.16
N LEU A 354 -19.40 4.48 -6.20
CA LEU A 354 -20.31 3.57 -5.50
C LEU A 354 -20.35 3.79 -3.97
N VAL A 355 -19.20 4.04 -3.33
CA VAL A 355 -19.12 4.26 -1.88
C VAL A 355 -19.83 5.56 -1.47
N PRO A 356 -19.56 6.73 -2.08
CA PRO A 356 -20.34 7.95 -1.85
C PRO A 356 -21.85 7.76 -2.03
N ASN A 357 -22.28 7.05 -3.08
CA ASN A 357 -23.69 6.80 -3.35
C ASN A 357 -24.36 5.94 -2.26
N ILE A 358 -23.73 4.83 -1.85
CA ILE A 358 -24.26 4.01 -0.75
C ILE A 358 -24.28 4.78 0.57
N HIS A 359 -23.24 5.56 0.83
CA HIS A 359 -23.19 6.40 2.03
C HIS A 359 -24.37 7.37 2.07
N HIS A 360 -24.69 8.01 0.94
CA HIS A 360 -25.87 8.85 0.81
C HIS A 360 -27.18 8.09 1.09
N LEU A 361 -27.33 6.87 0.58
CA LEU A 361 -28.51 6.02 0.86
C LEU A 361 -28.64 5.65 2.34
N LEU A 362 -27.52 5.39 3.02
CA LEU A 362 -27.49 5.03 4.45
C LEU A 362 -27.78 6.23 5.37
N GLN A 363 -27.67 7.46 4.88
CA GLN A 363 -27.99 8.68 5.62
C GLN A 363 -29.48 9.03 5.64
N ALA A 364 -30.33 8.25 4.94
CA ALA A 364 -31.78 8.46 4.97
C ALA A 364 -32.33 8.32 6.40
N ASP A 365 -33.18 9.26 6.82
CA ASP A 365 -33.86 9.24 8.12
C ASP A 365 -35.38 9.40 7.93
N PRO A 366 -36.18 8.34 8.20
CA PRO A 366 -35.73 7.02 8.63
C PRO A 366 -35.07 6.22 7.48
N LEU A 367 -34.10 5.38 7.82
CA LEU A 367 -33.51 4.44 6.87
C LEU A 367 -34.51 3.29 6.64
N LEU A 368 -35.18 3.28 5.49
CA LEU A 368 -36.23 2.31 5.18
C LEU A 368 -35.79 1.30 4.12
N CYS A 369 -36.17 0.04 4.32
CA CYS A 369 -36.03 -1.00 3.31
C CYS A 369 -36.98 -0.69 2.15
N TYR A 370 -36.45 -0.57 0.93
CA TYR A 370 -37.28 -0.19 -0.22
C TYR A 370 -38.34 -1.27 -0.57
N LEU A 371 -38.11 -2.53 -0.18
CA LEU A 371 -39.01 -3.65 -0.46
C LEU A 371 -40.16 -3.77 0.53
N CYS A 372 -39.88 -3.77 1.82
CA CYS A 372 -40.91 -4.01 2.85
C CYS A 372 -41.36 -2.75 3.59
N GLY A 373 -40.70 -1.60 3.36
CA GLY A 373 -40.95 -0.34 4.06
C GLY A 373 -40.53 -0.32 5.53
N GLY A 374 -39.99 -1.42 6.06
CA GLY A 374 -39.55 -1.51 7.45
C GLY A 374 -38.25 -0.75 7.70
N ALA A 375 -38.09 -0.23 8.92
CA ALA A 375 -36.85 0.43 9.34
C ALA A 375 -35.67 -0.54 9.29
N MET A 376 -34.55 -0.08 8.76
CA MET A 376 -33.28 -0.81 8.76
C MET A 376 -32.39 -0.28 9.88
N GLN A 377 -31.66 -1.19 10.51
CA GLN A 377 -30.65 -0.85 11.49
C GLN A 377 -29.29 -0.97 10.84
N ILE A 378 -28.39 -0.05 11.17
CA ILE A 378 -26.97 -0.19 10.83
C ILE A 378 -26.39 -1.23 11.79
N ARG A 379 -25.87 -2.34 11.24
CA ARG A 379 -25.29 -3.48 12.00
C ARG A 379 -26.26 -4.11 13.02
N PRO A 380 -27.38 -4.71 12.57
CA PRO A 380 -28.28 -5.41 13.46
C PRO A 380 -27.64 -6.70 13.99
N THR A 381 -28.00 -7.10 15.20
CA THR A 381 -27.61 -8.40 15.78
C THR A 381 -28.09 -9.57 14.91
N ASN A 382 -29.28 -9.45 14.32
CA ASN A 382 -29.78 -10.40 13.35
C ASN A 382 -29.31 -10.02 11.94
N ARG A 383 -28.40 -10.82 11.38
CA ARG A 383 -27.84 -10.65 10.04
C ARG A 383 -28.90 -10.47 8.94
N LEU A 384 -30.09 -11.07 9.08
CA LEU A 384 -31.16 -10.94 8.09
C LEU A 384 -31.74 -9.52 7.98
N PHE A 385 -31.57 -8.69 9.01
CA PHE A 385 -32.01 -7.29 9.00
C PHE A 385 -30.94 -6.32 8.53
N GLN A 386 -29.74 -6.79 8.16
CA GLN A 386 -28.70 -5.86 7.73
C GLN A 386 -29.04 -5.25 6.37
N PRO A 387 -28.61 -4.00 6.08
CA PRO A 387 -28.72 -3.42 4.75
C PRO A 387 -27.98 -4.25 3.69
N SER A 388 -28.65 -4.51 2.58
CA SER A 388 -28.14 -5.27 1.44
C SER A 388 -28.38 -4.48 0.16
N PRO A 389 -27.41 -4.44 -0.78
CA PRO A 389 -27.59 -3.76 -2.04
C PRO A 389 -28.50 -4.55 -2.96
N ASP A 390 -29.52 -3.89 -3.49
CA ASP A 390 -30.49 -4.42 -4.42
C ASP A 390 -30.62 -3.52 -5.66
N ARG A 391 -31.01 -4.10 -6.80
CA ARG A 391 -31.27 -3.38 -8.04
C ARG A 391 -32.77 -3.32 -8.26
N ILE A 392 -33.32 -2.11 -8.44
CA ILE A 392 -34.74 -1.93 -8.77
C ILE A 392 -35.09 -2.80 -9.97
N ASP A 393 -34.34 -2.64 -11.05
CA ASP A 393 -34.42 -3.46 -12.26
C ASP A 393 -33.18 -4.36 -12.37
N SER A 394 -33.41 -5.66 -12.17
CA SER A 394 -32.34 -6.65 -12.30
C SER A 394 -31.90 -6.92 -13.73
N ALA A 395 -32.68 -6.50 -14.74
CA ALA A 395 -32.37 -6.67 -16.16
C ALA A 395 -31.33 -5.66 -16.66
N LEU A 396 -31.26 -4.46 -16.08
CA LEU A 396 -30.28 -3.43 -16.46
C LEU A 396 -28.83 -3.79 -16.11
N GLY A 397 -28.60 -4.76 -15.22
CA GLY A 397 -27.26 -5.22 -14.88
C GLY A 397 -26.48 -4.29 -13.92
N ASP A 398 -26.71 -2.99 -13.99
CA ASP A 398 -25.92 -1.97 -13.32
C ASP A 398 -26.26 -1.73 -11.84
N TYR A 399 -25.30 -1.13 -11.12
CA TYR A 399 -25.46 -0.61 -9.76
C TYR A 399 -25.34 0.93 -9.74
N GLY A 400 -25.93 1.59 -10.74
CA GLY A 400 -25.96 3.05 -10.84
C GLY A 400 -26.86 3.71 -9.78
N PRO A 401 -26.76 5.04 -9.59
CA PRO A 401 -27.58 5.78 -8.61
C PRO A 401 -29.08 5.63 -8.82
N ASP A 402 -29.53 5.47 -10.07
CA ASP A 402 -30.94 5.31 -10.39
C ASP A 402 -31.46 3.90 -10.11
N ASN A 403 -30.59 2.88 -10.15
CA ASN A 403 -30.97 1.47 -10.02
C ASN A 403 -30.65 0.87 -8.64
N LEU A 404 -29.62 1.36 -7.95
CA LEU A 404 -29.21 0.84 -6.64
C LEU A 404 -30.12 1.34 -5.52
N ARG A 405 -30.67 0.41 -4.73
CA ARG A 405 -31.41 0.69 -3.49
C ARG A 405 -30.94 -0.21 -2.35
N LEU A 406 -31.30 0.14 -1.12
CA LEU A 406 -31.05 -0.66 0.06
C LEU A 406 -32.32 -1.42 0.47
N ALA A 407 -32.15 -2.70 0.78
CA ALA A 407 -33.18 -3.55 1.35
C ALA A 407 -32.62 -4.37 2.51
N HIS A 408 -33.47 -4.90 3.39
CA HIS A 408 -33.04 -5.96 4.31
C HIS A 408 -32.50 -7.15 3.53
N LEU A 409 -31.45 -7.79 4.05
CA LEU A 409 -30.90 -9.01 3.44
C LEU A 409 -31.98 -10.08 3.22
N ALA A 410 -32.88 -10.30 4.19
CA ALA A 410 -33.99 -11.24 4.03
C ALA A 410 -34.90 -10.89 2.84
N CYS A 411 -35.27 -9.61 2.67
CA CYS A 411 -36.13 -9.19 1.57
C CYS A 411 -35.46 -9.37 0.21
N ASN A 412 -34.17 -9.04 0.12
CA ASN A 412 -33.40 -9.22 -1.10
C ASN A 412 -33.25 -10.72 -1.45
N LEU A 413 -33.00 -11.59 -0.46
CA LEU A 413 -32.99 -13.03 -0.68
C LEU A 413 -34.36 -13.56 -1.15
N GLY A 414 -35.45 -13.08 -0.54
CA GLY A 414 -36.81 -13.42 -0.93
C GLY A 414 -37.13 -13.02 -2.38
N LYS A 415 -36.83 -11.77 -2.75
CA LYS A 415 -36.96 -11.26 -4.13
C LYS A 415 -36.15 -12.06 -5.14
N ASN A 416 -34.98 -12.60 -4.77
CA ASN A 416 -34.20 -13.43 -5.70
C ASN A 416 -34.75 -14.85 -5.87
N ALA A 417 -35.62 -15.30 -4.96
CA ALA A 417 -36.20 -16.64 -4.98
C ALA A 417 -37.59 -16.71 -5.67
N ALA A 418 -38.26 -15.57 -5.84
CA ALA A 418 -39.60 -15.43 -6.43
C ALA A 418 -39.70 -14.15 -7.27
N SER A 419 -40.78 -13.95 -8.00
CA SER A 419 -41.08 -12.64 -8.60
C SER A 419 -41.33 -11.58 -7.52
N VAL A 420 -41.22 -10.30 -7.89
CA VAL A 420 -41.50 -9.19 -6.95
C VAL A 420 -42.93 -9.27 -6.43
N ASP A 421 -43.90 -9.64 -7.28
CA ASP A 421 -45.31 -9.75 -6.92
C ASP A 421 -45.55 -10.90 -5.93
N GLU A 422 -45.03 -12.10 -6.20
CA GLU A 422 -45.10 -13.24 -5.28
C GLU A 422 -44.45 -12.92 -3.92
N PHE A 423 -43.34 -12.17 -3.94
CA PHE A 423 -42.69 -11.71 -2.72
C PHE A 423 -43.56 -10.70 -1.95
N GLN A 424 -44.20 -9.76 -2.64
CA GLN A 424 -45.11 -8.79 -2.01
C GLN A 424 -46.34 -9.47 -1.39
N GLU A 425 -46.95 -10.43 -2.09
CA GLU A 425 -48.05 -11.24 -1.54
C GLU A 425 -47.63 -11.95 -0.24
N SER A 426 -46.40 -12.49 -0.20
CA SER A 426 -45.86 -13.13 1.01
C SER A 426 -45.68 -12.15 2.17
N LEU A 427 -45.27 -10.90 1.88
CA LEU A 427 -45.13 -9.86 2.90
C LEU A 427 -46.49 -9.44 3.45
N GLU A 428 -47.51 -9.34 2.60
CA GLU A 428 -48.87 -9.02 3.02
C GLU A 428 -49.46 -10.11 3.91
N MET A 429 -49.27 -11.38 3.56
CA MET A 429 -49.67 -12.50 4.39
C MET A 429 -49.02 -12.43 5.78
N MET A 430 -47.71 -12.14 5.85
CA MET A 430 -47.01 -12.02 7.14
C MET A 430 -47.49 -10.84 7.98
N ARG A 431 -47.95 -9.74 7.35
CA ARG A 431 -48.51 -8.57 8.06
C ARG A 431 -49.91 -8.82 8.65
N GLN A 432 -50.64 -9.80 8.12
CA GLN A 432 -51.99 -10.16 8.58
C GLN A 432 -51.99 -11.16 9.75
N LEU A 433 -50.83 -11.73 10.11
CA LEU A 433 -50.71 -12.58 11.29
C LEU A 433 -50.89 -11.72 12.56
N PRO A 434 -51.73 -12.16 13.53
CA PRO A 434 -51.85 -11.45 14.80
C PRO A 434 -50.49 -11.40 15.50
N GLN A 435 -50.11 -10.21 15.97
CA GLN A 435 -48.83 -9.94 16.65
C GLN A 435 -48.73 -10.63 18.00
#